data_AF-A0A0U2U9N6-F1
#
_entry.id   AF-A0A0U2U9N6-F1
#
_cell.length_a   1.000
_cell.length_b   1.000
_cell.length_c   1.000
_cell.angle_alpha   90.00
_cell.angle_beta   90.00
_cell.angle_gamma   90.00
#
_symmetry.space_group_name_H-M   'P 1'
#
loop_
_entity.id
_entity.type
_entity.pdbx_description
1 polymer ?
#
loop_
_entity_poly.entity_id
_entity_poly.type
_entity_poly.pdbx_seq_one_letter_code
_entity_poly.pdbx_strand_id
1 'polypeptide(L)'
;MKSYMCKGKRVLFTENYVLLDIYRKLPPEECTKLSETLLESEKVKVLLDRRGEYAIKVLFTPAGCEEFYALLPRQGEPSPERAKEVLKKAYLDLYGIDLGDVECVEES
;
A
#
# COMPACT_ATOMS: atom_id res chain seq x y z
N MET A 1 4.08 -1.66 17.91
CA MET A 1 4.03 -1.32 16.48
C MET A 1 5.46 -1.35 15.96
N LYS A 2 5.74 -1.94 14.80
CA LYS A 2 7.09 -2.02 14.21
C LYS A 2 7.08 -1.47 12.79
N SER A 3 8.08 -0.68 12.40
CA SER A 3 8.19 -0.06 11.07
C SER A 3 9.48 -0.50 10.39
N TYR A 4 9.46 -0.64 9.07
CA TYR A 4 10.63 -0.98 8.27
C TYR A 4 10.70 -0.13 7.00
N MET A 5 11.87 0.38 6.64
CA MET A 5 12.10 1.00 5.33
C MET A 5 12.69 0.01 4.34
N CYS A 6 12.02 -0.13 3.19
CA CYS A 6 12.42 -1.01 2.10
C CYS A 6 12.50 -0.20 0.79
N LYS A 7 13.70 0.06 0.25
CA LYS A 7 13.91 0.89 -0.97
C LYS A 7 13.13 2.23 -0.96
N GLY A 8 13.08 2.92 0.18
CA GLY A 8 12.34 4.18 0.32
C GLY A 8 10.82 4.03 0.43
N LYS A 9 10.30 2.81 0.62
CA LYS A 9 8.89 2.49 0.90
C LYS A 9 8.74 1.92 2.31
N ARG A 10 7.85 2.48 3.13
CA ARG A 10 7.66 2.09 4.53
C ARG A 10 6.74 0.88 4.65
N VAL A 11 7.07 -0.06 5.52
CA VAL A 11 6.23 -1.22 5.87
C VAL A 11 5.97 -1.17 7.37
N LEU A 12 4.73 -0.85 7.74
CA LEU A 12 4.30 -0.68 9.12
C LEU A 12 3.44 -1.86 9.58
N PHE A 13 3.92 -2.60 10.57
CA PHE A 13 3.21 -3.70 11.20
C PHE A 13 2.43 -3.19 12.41
N THR A 14 1.11 -3.23 12.29
CA THR A 14 0.16 -2.94 13.37
C THR A 14 -0.25 -4.23 14.07
N GLU A 15 -1.22 -4.18 14.98
CA GLU A 15 -1.72 -5.37 15.67
C GLU A 15 -2.36 -6.37 14.71
N ASN A 16 -3.14 -5.91 13.74
CA ASN A 16 -3.97 -6.78 12.90
C ASN A 16 -3.59 -6.75 11.40
N TYR A 17 -2.87 -5.72 10.96
CA TYR A 17 -2.59 -5.49 9.54
C TYR A 17 -1.19 -4.93 9.30
N VAL A 18 -0.71 -5.07 8.06
CA VAL A 18 0.52 -4.47 7.55
C VAL A 18 0.16 -3.37 6.57
N LEU A 19 0.74 -2.18 6.75
CA LEU A 19 0.56 -1.01 5.88
C LEU A 19 1.84 -0.80 5.06
N LEU A 20 1.71 -0.67 3.73
CA LEU A 20 2.82 -0.44 2.79
C LEU A 20 2.83 0.93 2.08
N ASP A 21 3.86 1.77 2.21
CA ASP A 21 3.93 3.11 1.59
C ASP A 21 4.22 3.08 0.12
N ILE A 22 3.23 2.70 -0.65
CA ILE A 22 3.35 2.63 -2.09
C ILE A 22 2.78 3.91 -2.66
N TYR A 23 3.65 4.92 -2.77
CA TYR A 23 3.33 6.14 -3.49
C TYR A 23 3.20 5.90 -5.00
N ARG A 24 2.03 6.22 -5.57
CA ARG A 24 1.80 6.34 -7.01
C ARG A 24 1.04 7.63 -7.32
N LYS A 25 1.57 8.44 -8.25
CA LYS A 25 0.81 9.51 -8.91
C LYS A 25 -0.03 8.88 -10.01
N LEU A 26 -1.34 9.04 -9.93
CA LEU A 26 -2.23 8.65 -11.02
C LEU A 26 -2.50 9.86 -11.92
N PRO A 27 -2.61 9.66 -13.26
CA PRO A 27 -3.03 10.72 -14.15
C PRO A 27 -4.47 11.18 -13.83
N PRO A 28 -4.83 12.45 -14.11
CA PRO A 28 -6.15 13.00 -13.75
C PRO A 28 -7.34 12.16 -14.20
N GLU A 29 -7.25 11.51 -15.36
CA GLU A 29 -8.32 10.66 -15.92
C GLU A 29 -8.54 9.37 -15.11
N GLU A 30 -7.46 8.75 -14.63
CA GLU A 30 -7.54 7.58 -13.73
C GLU A 30 -8.09 8.00 -12.36
N CYS A 31 -7.74 9.21 -11.89
CA CYS A 31 -8.29 9.78 -10.67
C CYS A 31 -9.79 10.01 -10.74
N THR A 32 -10.31 10.53 -11.86
CA THR A 32 -11.75 10.73 -12.04
C THR A 32 -12.49 9.40 -12.00
N LYS A 33 -12.02 8.37 -12.73
CA LYS A 33 -12.61 7.02 -12.69
C LYS A 33 -12.58 6.39 -11.29
N LEU A 34 -11.47 6.57 -10.57
CA LEU A 34 -11.36 6.13 -9.18
C LEU A 34 -12.40 6.87 -8.33
N SER A 35 -12.50 8.20 -8.44
CA SER A 35 -13.44 9.01 -7.66
C SER A 35 -14.91 8.69 -7.93
N GLU A 36 -15.27 8.37 -9.18
CA GLU A 36 -16.63 7.99 -9.60
C GLU A 36 -17.01 6.61 -9.06
N THR A 37 -16.07 5.66 -9.03
CA THR A 37 -16.25 4.35 -8.38
C THR A 37 -16.35 4.49 -6.86
N LEU A 38 -15.79 5.57 -6.31
CA LEU A 38 -15.66 5.87 -4.89
C LEU A 38 -16.71 6.87 -4.38
N LEU A 39 -17.78 7.16 -5.13
CA LEU A 39 -18.87 8.05 -4.68
C LEU A 39 -19.51 7.51 -3.38
N GLU A 40 -19.78 8.42 -2.44
CA GLU A 40 -20.30 8.22 -1.06
C GLU A 40 -19.26 8.03 0.06
N SER A 41 -18.77 9.16 0.59
CA SER A 41 -18.18 9.34 1.94
C SER A 41 -16.66 9.62 2.03
N GLU A 42 -16.41 10.75 2.72
CA GLU A 42 -15.20 11.34 3.33
C GLU A 42 -13.82 10.84 2.92
N LYS A 43 -13.15 11.58 2.02
CA LYS A 43 -11.69 11.84 1.83
C LYS A 43 -10.66 10.69 1.91
N VAL A 44 -11.04 9.49 2.30
CA VAL A 44 -10.25 8.29 2.56
C VAL A 44 -11.18 7.09 2.41
N LYS A 45 -11.09 6.36 1.30
CA LYS A 45 -11.77 5.07 1.14
C LYS A 45 -10.77 3.94 1.09
N VAL A 46 -11.11 2.84 1.74
CA VAL A 46 -10.33 1.60 1.80
C VAL A 46 -10.96 0.64 0.80
N LEU A 47 -10.35 0.45 -0.36
CA LEU A 47 -10.83 -0.51 -1.37
C LEU A 47 -10.27 -1.88 -1.09
N LEU A 48 -11.11 -2.81 -0.65
CA LEU A 48 -10.76 -4.23 -0.61
C LEU A 48 -10.72 -4.79 -2.04
N ASP A 49 -9.61 -5.40 -2.44
CA ASP A 49 -9.59 -6.24 -3.65
C ASP A 49 -10.69 -7.32 -3.56
N ARG A 50 -11.08 -7.91 -4.70
CA ARG A 50 -12.07 -9.00 -4.84
C ARG A 50 -11.83 -10.17 -3.88
N ARG A 51 -10.62 -10.35 -3.34
CA ARG A 51 -10.27 -11.39 -2.38
C ARG A 51 -10.20 -10.93 -0.92
N GLY A 52 -10.45 -9.64 -0.65
CA GLY A 52 -10.33 -9.04 0.67
C GLY A 52 -8.89 -8.96 1.19
N GLU A 53 -7.89 -9.23 0.34
CA GLU A 53 -6.49 -9.37 0.74
C GLU A 53 -5.76 -8.02 0.84
N TYR A 54 -6.16 -7.05 0.02
CA TYR A 54 -5.52 -5.74 -0.09
C TYR A 54 -6.51 -4.64 0.16
N ALA A 55 -6.11 -3.61 0.89
CA ALA A 55 -6.96 -2.44 1.08
C ALA A 55 -6.23 -1.17 0.66
N ILE A 56 -6.73 -0.44 -0.35
CA ILE A 56 -6.06 0.74 -0.94
C ILE A 56 -6.69 2.02 -0.41
N LYS A 57 -5.88 2.98 0.06
CA LYS A 57 -6.30 4.35 0.42
C LYS A 57 -5.91 5.33 -0.69
N VAL A 58 -6.80 6.24 -1.07
CA VAL A 58 -6.50 7.24 -2.11
C VAL A 58 -6.68 8.63 -1.55
N LEU A 59 -5.67 9.49 -1.72
CA LEU A 59 -5.71 10.90 -1.39
C LEU A 59 -5.92 11.72 -2.66
N PHE A 60 -7.02 12.45 -2.72
CA PHE A 60 -7.31 13.35 -3.84
C PHE A 60 -6.75 14.75 -3.53
N THR A 61 -5.97 15.30 -4.46
CA THR A 61 -5.45 16.67 -4.40
C THR A 61 -5.94 17.46 -5.63
N PRO A 62 -5.90 18.81 -5.60
CA PRO A 62 -6.23 19.62 -6.77
C PRO A 62 -5.32 19.39 -7.99
N ALA A 63 -4.13 18.83 -7.78
CA ALA A 63 -3.13 18.58 -8.84
C ALA A 63 -3.17 17.13 -9.39
N GLY A 64 -4.09 16.28 -8.91
CA GLY A 64 -4.16 14.86 -9.21
C GLY A 64 -4.44 14.04 -7.95
N CYS A 65 -4.41 12.71 -8.05
CA CYS A 65 -4.58 11.84 -6.89
C CYS A 65 -3.30 11.05 -6.60
N GLU A 66 -3.05 10.91 -5.31
CA GLU A 66 -1.94 10.16 -4.75
C GLU A 66 -2.53 8.90 -4.13
N GLU A 67 -2.21 7.75 -4.68
CA GLU A 67 -2.63 6.47 -4.16
C GLU A 67 -1.65 6.04 -3.06
N PHE A 68 -2.22 5.57 -1.96
CA PHE A 68 -1.56 5.25 -0.71
C PHE A 68 -2.02 3.87 -0.22
N TYR A 69 -1.07 2.97 -0.13
CA TYR A 69 -1.05 1.81 0.75
C TYR A 69 -2.11 0.72 0.60
N ALA A 70 -1.58 -0.48 0.36
CA ALA A 70 -2.18 -1.78 0.61
C ALA A 70 -2.15 -2.13 2.11
N LEU A 71 -3.30 -2.34 2.74
CA LEU A 71 -3.41 -3.14 3.96
C LEU A 71 -3.39 -4.62 3.61
N LEU A 72 -2.52 -5.37 4.26
CA LEU A 72 -2.49 -6.84 4.22
C LEU A 72 -2.77 -7.40 5.62
N PRO A 73 -3.40 -8.58 5.75
CA PRO A 73 -3.51 -9.25 7.03
C PRO A 73 -2.13 -9.46 7.65
N ARG A 74 -1.99 -9.22 8.96
CA ARG A 74 -0.74 -9.53 9.66
C ARG A 74 -0.57 -11.05 9.70
N GLN A 75 0.20 -11.57 8.75
CA GLN A 75 0.64 -12.96 8.73
C GLN A 75 2.09 -13.03 9.19
N GLY A 76 2.32 -13.69 10.33
CA GLY A 76 3.66 -13.90 10.91
C GLY A 76 4.15 -12.77 11.81
N GLU A 77 5.36 -12.96 12.36
CA GLU A 77 6.02 -11.96 13.19
C GLU A 77 6.64 -10.84 12.34
N PRO A 78 6.66 -9.58 12.81
CA PRO A 78 7.34 -8.50 12.10
C PRO A 78 8.86 -8.69 12.15
N SER A 79 9.47 -8.75 10.97
CA SER A 79 10.91 -8.77 10.75
C SER A 79 11.27 -8.04 9.44
N PRO A 80 12.55 -7.69 9.22
CA PRO A 80 13.01 -7.13 7.95
C PRO A 80 12.72 -8.04 6.74
N GLU A 81 12.97 -9.34 6.88
CA GLU A 81 12.68 -10.34 5.84
C GLU A 81 11.19 -10.39 5.54
N ARG A 82 10.35 -10.28 6.57
CA ARG A 82 8.90 -10.27 6.39
C ARG A 82 8.42 -8.99 5.71
N ALA A 83 8.98 -7.84 6.10
CA ALA A 83 8.69 -6.56 5.46
C ALA A 83 9.00 -6.59 3.96
N LYS A 84 10.14 -7.21 3.60
CA LYS A 84 10.56 -7.46 2.22
C LYS A 84 9.57 -8.34 1.45
N GLU A 85 9.18 -9.48 2.01
CA GLU A 85 8.20 -10.38 1.37
C GLU A 85 6.86 -9.69 1.12
N VAL A 86 6.39 -8.95 2.12
CA VAL A 86 5.14 -8.18 2.06
C VAL A 86 5.20 -7.13 0.94
N LEU A 87 6.30 -6.35 0.86
CA LEU A 87 6.49 -5.35 -0.20
C LEU A 87 6.54 -6.00 -1.59
N LYS A 88 7.33 -7.07 -1.75
CA LYS A 88 7.46 -7.77 -3.03
C LYS A 88 6.13 -8.30 -3.52
N LYS A 89 5.38 -8.97 -2.62
CA LYS A 89 4.07 -9.51 -2.95
C LYS A 89 3.11 -8.40 -3.37
N ALA A 90 3.06 -7.31 -2.62
CA ALA A 90 2.18 -6.19 -2.96
C ALA A 90 2.52 -5.55 -4.32
N TYR A 91 3.80 -5.35 -4.64
CA TYR A 91 4.21 -4.79 -5.94
C TYR A 91 3.95 -5.75 -7.11
N LEU A 92 4.16 -7.04 -6.90
CA LEU A 92 3.86 -8.05 -7.91
C LEU A 92 2.35 -8.13 -8.16
N ASP A 93 1.55 -8.16 -7.10
CA ASP A 93 0.10 -8.31 -7.20
C ASP A 93 -0.58 -7.03 -7.75
N LEU A 94 -0.12 -5.84 -7.36
CA LEU A 94 -0.71 -4.56 -7.78
C LEU A 94 -0.21 -4.09 -9.15
N TYR A 95 1.05 -4.32 -9.49
CA TYR A 95 1.68 -3.74 -10.68
C TYR A 95 2.29 -4.78 -11.63
N GLY A 96 2.32 -6.06 -11.27
CA GLY A 96 3.04 -7.08 -12.04
C GLY A 96 4.56 -6.91 -12.01
N ILE A 97 5.10 -6.18 -11.03
CA ILE A 97 6.53 -5.84 -10.93
C ILE A 97 7.20 -6.72 -9.88
N ASP A 98 8.22 -7.48 -10.29
CA ASP A 98 9.16 -8.11 -9.36
C ASP A 98 10.25 -7.09 -8.95
N LEU A 99 10.29 -6.76 -7.66
CA LEU A 99 11.25 -5.80 -7.11
C LEU A 99 12.68 -6.35 -7.00
N GLY A 100 12.90 -7.63 -7.33
CA GLY A 100 14.20 -8.29 -7.23
C GLY A 100 14.69 -8.32 -5.79
N ASP A 101 15.99 -8.18 -5.55
CA ASP A 101 16.48 -8.09 -4.18
C ASP A 101 16.18 -6.71 -3.55
N VAL A 102 15.64 -6.74 -2.34
CA VAL A 102 15.23 -5.55 -1.59
C VAL A 102 15.75 -5.70 -0.17
N GLU A 103 16.49 -4.70 0.28
CA GLU A 103 16.93 -4.59 1.67
C GLU A 103 15.87 -3.80 2.46
N CYS A 104 15.60 -4.27 3.67
CA CYS A 104 14.69 -3.63 4.60
C CYS A 104 15.40 -3.40 5.93
N VAL A 105 15.22 -2.23 6.53
CA VAL A 105 15.83 -1.84 7.81
C VAL A 105 14.74 -1.40 8.77
N GLU A 106 14.80 -1.84 10.03
CA GLU A 106 13.83 -1.42 11.07
C GLU A 106 13.98 0.08 11.36
N GLU A 107 12.86 0.80 11.38
CA GLU A 107 12.76 2.19 11.84
C GLU A 107 12.25 2.22 13.29
N SER A 108 12.91 3.01 14.13
CA SER A 108 12.54 3.28 15.54
C SER A 108 11.28 4.12 15.68
#